data_AF-A0A925PY41-F1
#
_entry.id   AF-A0A925PY41-F1
#
_cell.length_a   1.000
_cell.length_b   1.000
_cell.length_c   1.000
_cell.angle_alpha   90.00
_cell.angle_beta   90.00
_cell.angle_gamma   90.00
#
_symmetry.space_group_name_H-M   'P 1'
#
loop_
_entity.id
_entity.type
_entity.pdbx_description
1 polymer ?
#
loop_
_entity_poly.entity_id
_entity_poly.type
_entity_poly.pdbx_seq_one_letter_code
_entity_poly.pdbx_strand_id
1 'polypeptide(L)'
;MDKTTVYTKTAKGITQVNQKSASLSKDLMKVLKLIDGKSSFGQIMEKSELDQATLTKAFTALQTGGFARVFQTRAKEEENDPFAGDAAAAGGGGGDDFDFTAPGKMPAATQRVMPGAANDISELVRQQEKQEAARKAAAVAQDAARAKAKVEAESRAKLEAEARAKAEAEKQAMEQAQRAKEASERAKAELEAKMREEAARKAAAAAAQAASQQKQTAEQKAKEEEEQRKFAEMRVRAEKEAKALAEARARAEAEAAALAKARAEAEAAAKKQAAEATNAEAQLKARLKEEIETRIRGEMEDLLRNEIEEKTRDSMRAQILEEAKLAARAELDERVQAERETLHKAEMEARTKAEAEANEKTAEERKLRAQAEARAVAATAAAAK
;
A
#
# COMPACT_ATOMS: atom_id res chain seq x y z
N MET A 1 22.42 3.85 23.63
CA MET A 1 23.67 3.31 23.06
C MET A 1 24.72 4.38 23.16
N ASP A 2 25.87 4.06 23.75
CA ASP A 2 26.90 5.04 24.04
C ASP A 2 27.85 5.20 22.84
N LYS A 3 28.35 6.42 22.64
CA LYS A 3 29.26 6.71 21.50
C LYS A 3 30.57 5.90 21.57
N THR A 4 30.94 5.46 22.77
CA THR A 4 32.11 4.63 23.09
C THR A 4 31.89 3.13 22.88
N THR A 5 30.66 2.67 22.69
CA THR A 5 30.37 1.25 22.45
C THR A 5 31.05 0.80 21.15
N VAL A 6 31.97 -0.16 21.25
CA VAL A 6 32.67 -0.74 20.11
C VAL A 6 31.87 -1.90 19.54
N TYR A 7 31.72 -1.94 18.22
CA TYR A 7 31.03 -3.02 17.51
C TYR A 7 32.01 -3.80 16.65
N THR A 8 31.79 -5.11 16.55
CA THR A 8 32.58 -5.98 15.68
C THR A 8 31.68 -6.89 14.85
N LYS A 9 32.04 -7.10 13.58
CA LYS A 9 31.34 -8.02 12.68
C LYS A 9 31.47 -9.46 13.19
N THR A 10 30.39 -10.23 13.16
CA THR A 10 30.44 -11.68 13.39
C THR A 10 30.83 -12.40 12.09
N ALA A 11 31.15 -13.70 12.16
CA ALA A 11 31.36 -14.52 10.96
C ALA A 11 30.16 -14.47 9.98
N LYS A 12 28.93 -14.45 10.53
CA LYS A 12 27.69 -14.25 9.77
C LYS A 12 27.62 -12.86 9.13
N GLY A 13 28.08 -11.82 9.83
CA GLY A 13 28.21 -10.47 9.28
C GLY A 13 29.19 -10.39 8.10
N ILE A 14 30.35 -11.07 8.21
CA ILE A 14 31.39 -11.09 7.17
C ILE A 14 30.89 -11.80 5.89
N THR A 15 30.31 -12.99 6.05
CA THR A 15 29.74 -13.76 4.92
C THR A 15 28.64 -12.98 4.21
N GLN A 16 27.74 -12.33 4.96
CA GLN A 16 26.66 -11.51 4.43
C GLN A 16 27.16 -10.31 3.59
N VAL A 17 28.22 -9.62 4.04
CA VAL A 17 28.81 -8.48 3.30
C VAL A 17 29.46 -8.94 2.00
N ASN A 18 30.17 -10.08 2.02
CA ASN A 18 30.89 -10.60 0.86
C ASN A 18 29.94 -11.21 -0.19
N GLN A 19 28.91 -11.95 0.24
CA GLN A 19 27.95 -12.60 -0.66
C GLN A 19 26.86 -11.64 -1.18
N LYS A 20 26.74 -10.43 -0.62
CA LYS A 20 25.70 -9.42 -0.94
C LYS A 20 24.27 -9.98 -0.82
N SER A 21 24.06 -10.97 0.05
CA SER A 21 22.79 -11.70 0.14
C SER A 21 21.64 -10.78 0.55
N ALA A 22 20.46 -10.97 -0.05
CA ALA A 22 19.33 -10.03 0.05
C ALA A 22 18.62 -9.99 1.42
N SER A 23 19.09 -10.74 2.43
CA SER A 23 18.46 -10.85 3.75
C SER A 23 18.75 -9.70 4.72
N LEU A 24 19.37 -8.62 4.26
CA LEU A 24 19.50 -7.34 4.98
C LEU A 24 19.04 -6.19 4.10
N SER A 25 18.37 -5.19 4.68
CA SER A 25 18.06 -3.95 3.97
C SER A 25 19.33 -3.20 3.56
N LYS A 26 19.21 -2.31 2.56
CA LYS A 26 20.34 -1.52 2.03
C LYS A 26 21.06 -0.75 3.14
N ASP A 27 20.31 -0.17 4.08
CA ASP A 27 20.85 0.62 5.19
C ASP A 27 21.56 -0.24 6.23
N LEU A 28 20.98 -1.40 6.59
CA LEU A 28 21.64 -2.39 7.45
C LEU A 28 22.95 -2.88 6.81
N MET A 29 22.99 -3.04 5.49
CA MET A 29 24.22 -3.41 4.77
C MET A 29 25.23 -2.24 4.64
N LYS A 30 24.79 -0.97 4.55
CA LYS A 30 25.67 0.22 4.64
C LYS A 30 26.35 0.24 6.02
N VAL A 31 25.57 0.13 7.11
CA VAL A 31 26.07 0.10 8.49
C VAL A 31 27.00 -1.10 8.72
N LEU A 32 26.62 -2.31 8.31
CA LEU A 32 27.43 -3.52 8.50
C LEU A 32 28.79 -3.47 7.78
N LYS A 33 28.87 -2.81 6.62
CA LYS A 33 30.15 -2.54 5.94
C LYS A 33 31.06 -1.64 6.77
N LEU A 34 30.51 -0.59 7.39
CA LEU A 34 31.25 0.38 8.21
C LEU A 34 31.78 -0.17 9.56
N ILE A 35 31.23 -1.27 10.08
CA ILE A 35 31.70 -1.93 11.32
C ILE A 35 33.01 -2.70 11.04
N ASP A 36 34.14 -2.03 10.83
CA ASP A 36 35.39 -2.73 10.48
C ASP A 36 36.21 -3.12 11.72
N GLY A 37 35.88 -4.29 12.28
CA GLY A 37 36.62 -4.96 13.37
C GLY A 37 36.49 -4.32 14.75
N LYS A 38 36.64 -3.00 14.88
CA LYS A 38 36.70 -2.23 16.15
C LYS A 38 36.11 -0.81 16.05
N SER A 39 35.25 -0.53 15.08
CA SER A 39 34.65 0.80 14.93
C SER A 39 33.69 1.11 16.10
N SER A 40 33.81 2.31 16.69
CA SER A 40 32.88 2.77 17.73
C SER A 40 31.57 3.29 17.14
N PHE A 41 30.50 3.32 17.94
CA PHE A 41 29.21 3.87 17.52
C PHE A 41 29.33 5.31 16.98
N GLY A 42 30.14 6.15 17.63
CA GLY A 42 30.41 7.52 17.17
C GLY A 42 31.08 7.58 15.78
N GLN A 43 32.12 6.78 15.55
CA GLN A 43 32.83 6.72 14.26
C GLN A 43 31.94 6.23 13.11
N ILE A 44 30.95 5.39 13.40
CA ILE A 44 30.01 4.88 12.41
C ILE A 44 28.90 5.90 12.14
N MET A 45 28.49 6.68 13.15
CA MET A 45 27.54 7.79 12.98
C MET A 45 28.06 8.83 12.00
N GLU A 46 29.31 9.29 12.17
CA GLU A 46 29.98 10.24 11.26
C GLU A 46 30.09 9.72 9.82
N LYS A 47 30.35 8.41 9.64
CA LYS A 47 30.55 7.78 8.31
C LYS A 47 29.28 7.29 7.63
N SER A 48 28.17 7.17 8.35
CA SER A 48 26.93 6.60 7.81
C SER A 48 25.94 7.65 7.30
N GLU A 49 26.08 8.91 7.73
CA GLU A 49 25.14 10.02 7.47
C GLU A 49 23.71 9.72 7.96
N LEU A 50 23.55 8.76 8.88
CA LEU A 50 22.28 8.36 9.46
C LEU A 50 22.05 9.08 10.81
N ASP A 51 20.80 9.38 11.11
CA ASP A 51 20.42 9.91 12.41
C ASP A 51 20.64 8.87 13.52
N GLN A 52 20.79 9.36 14.76
CA GLN A 52 21.10 8.51 15.91
C GLN A 52 20.03 7.45 16.19
N ALA A 53 18.75 7.73 15.91
CA ALA A 53 17.65 6.82 16.18
C ALA A 53 17.60 5.69 15.14
N THR A 54 17.76 5.99 13.86
CA THR A 54 17.87 4.98 12.79
C THR A 54 19.13 4.13 12.96
N LEU A 55 20.26 4.75 13.31
CA LEU A 55 21.50 4.01 13.57
C LEU A 55 21.36 3.06 14.77
N THR A 56 20.73 3.51 15.87
CA THR A 56 20.43 2.67 17.03
C THR A 56 19.55 1.47 16.65
N LYS A 57 18.46 1.70 15.90
CA LYS A 57 17.58 0.63 15.38
C LYS A 57 18.35 -0.34 14.49
N ALA A 58 19.23 0.15 13.63
CA ALA A 58 20.07 -0.65 12.75
C ALA A 58 21.01 -1.57 13.55
N PHE A 59 21.66 -1.07 14.61
CA PHE A 59 22.50 -1.90 15.47
C PHE A 59 21.71 -2.97 16.23
N THR A 60 20.53 -2.65 16.77
CA THR A 60 19.68 -3.65 17.42
C THR A 60 19.29 -4.74 16.42
N ALA A 61 18.89 -4.39 15.19
CA ALA A 61 18.58 -5.37 14.15
C ALA A 61 19.79 -6.23 13.74
N LEU A 62 21.00 -5.65 13.63
CA LEU A 62 22.23 -6.39 13.35
C LEU A 62 22.66 -7.30 14.52
N GLN A 63 22.38 -6.93 15.77
CA GLN A 63 22.59 -7.76 16.95
C GLN A 63 21.61 -8.95 16.98
N THR A 64 20.30 -8.69 16.88
CA THR A 64 19.26 -9.73 16.86
C THR A 64 19.43 -10.68 15.68
N GLY A 65 19.84 -10.17 14.50
CA GLY A 65 20.18 -10.99 13.35
C GLY A 65 21.50 -11.78 13.48
N GLY A 66 22.30 -11.53 14.52
CA GLY A 66 23.60 -12.17 14.76
C GLY A 66 24.71 -11.75 13.79
N PHE A 67 24.58 -10.59 13.13
CA PHE A 67 25.54 -10.05 12.15
C PHE A 67 26.61 -9.15 12.78
N ALA A 68 26.31 -8.51 13.91
CA ALA A 68 27.24 -7.73 14.71
C ALA A 68 27.11 -8.07 16.20
N ARG A 69 28.20 -7.96 16.95
CA ARG A 69 28.21 -8.10 18.42
C ARG A 69 28.87 -6.89 19.06
N VAL A 70 28.45 -6.55 20.29
CA VAL A 70 29.14 -5.55 21.10
C VAL A 70 30.46 -6.13 21.55
N PHE A 71 31.55 -5.41 21.29
CA PHE A 71 32.85 -5.70 21.88
C PHE A 71 32.94 -4.87 23.17
N GLN A 72 32.45 -5.43 24.27
CA GLN A 72 32.64 -4.84 25.60
C GLN A 72 34.13 -4.92 25.97
N THR A 73 34.86 -3.84 25.77
CA THR A 73 36.09 -3.61 26.52
C THR A 73 35.69 -3.40 27.98
N ARG A 74 35.93 -4.40 28.84
CA ARG A 74 35.83 -4.26 30.31
C ARG A 74 36.78 -3.14 30.77
N ALA A 75 36.24 -1.94 30.91
CA ALA A 75 36.84 -0.84 31.63
C ALA A 75 36.02 -0.68 32.93
N LYS A 76 36.54 -1.30 34.01
CA LYS A 76 35.98 -1.35 35.37
C LYS A 76 34.73 -2.21 35.55
N GLU A 77 34.97 -3.47 35.91
CA GLU A 77 34.11 -4.24 36.82
C GLU A 77 35.04 -4.80 37.91
N GLU A 78 34.91 -4.31 39.14
CA GLU A 78 35.38 -4.99 40.35
C GLU A 78 34.15 -5.25 41.23
N GLU A 79 34.25 -6.31 42.03
CA GLU A 79 33.39 -6.61 43.19
C GLU A 79 31.93 -7.03 42.93
N ASN A 80 31.74 -8.32 42.67
CA ASN A 80 30.83 -9.19 43.45
C ASN A 80 31.00 -10.66 43.01
N ASP A 81 31.42 -11.55 43.93
CA ASP A 81 31.59 -13.00 43.71
C ASP A 81 30.78 -13.78 44.79
N PRO A 82 29.82 -14.64 44.42
CA PRO A 82 28.79 -15.11 45.35
C PRO A 82 29.13 -16.43 46.09
N PHE A 83 30.38 -16.60 46.55
CA PHE A 83 30.84 -17.87 47.13
C PHE A 83 31.26 -17.77 48.62
N ALA A 84 30.27 -17.68 49.51
CA ALA A 84 30.46 -17.81 50.95
C ALA A 84 29.35 -18.68 51.56
N GLY A 85 29.67 -19.95 51.82
CA GLY A 85 28.73 -20.95 52.32
C GLY A 85 29.07 -21.45 53.73
N ASP A 86 28.02 -21.49 54.55
CA ASP A 86 27.71 -22.39 55.68
C ASP A 86 28.78 -23.41 56.17
N ALA A 87 29.17 -23.29 57.45
CA ALA A 87 29.73 -24.39 58.25
C ALA A 87 29.73 -24.08 59.76
N ALA A 88 28.99 -24.87 60.57
CA ALA A 88 29.41 -25.47 61.87
C ALA A 88 28.23 -25.79 62.82
N ALA A 89 27.86 -27.08 62.96
CA ALA A 89 27.06 -27.57 64.09
C ALA A 89 27.23 -29.09 64.35
N ALA A 90 28.06 -29.46 65.33
CA ALA A 90 28.18 -30.78 65.99
C ALA A 90 29.04 -30.59 67.27
N GLY A 91 28.94 -31.32 68.39
CA GLY A 91 28.05 -32.40 68.83
C GLY A 91 28.64 -33.14 70.07
N GLY A 92 27.80 -33.81 70.90
CA GLY A 92 28.22 -34.68 72.04
C GLY A 92 28.55 -33.96 73.38
N GLY A 93 28.55 -34.61 74.56
CA GLY A 93 28.17 -35.98 74.97
C GLY A 93 28.93 -36.51 76.21
N GLY A 94 28.24 -37.12 77.20
CA GLY A 94 28.80 -37.72 78.45
C GLY A 94 27.98 -37.33 79.71
N GLY A 95 28.00 -38.02 80.87
CA GLY A 95 28.66 -39.27 81.32
C GLY A 95 28.52 -39.42 82.87
N ASP A 96 28.37 -40.64 83.36
CA ASP A 96 28.00 -41.12 84.74
C ASP A 96 28.67 -40.50 86.01
N ASP A 97 28.01 -40.54 87.20
CA ASP A 97 28.61 -40.96 88.51
C ASP A 97 27.62 -41.09 89.73
N PHE A 98 28.06 -41.74 90.84
CA PHE A 98 27.49 -41.96 92.22
C PHE A 98 26.28 -42.95 92.43
N ASP A 99 26.26 -44.05 93.23
CA ASP A 99 26.93 -44.57 94.47
C ASP A 99 26.15 -44.38 95.81
N PHE A 100 26.33 -45.20 96.86
CA PHE A 100 25.77 -46.51 97.29
C PHE A 100 25.89 -46.58 98.86
N THR A 101 25.40 -47.62 99.56
CA THR A 101 25.54 -47.89 101.05
C THR A 101 24.75 -46.99 102.04
N ALA A 102 24.35 -47.32 103.30
CA ALA A 102 24.45 -48.51 104.20
C ALA A 102 23.34 -48.51 105.34
N PRO A 103 23.21 -49.56 106.23
CA PRO A 103 22.01 -49.77 107.09
C PRO A 103 22.18 -49.94 108.65
N GLY A 104 21.10 -49.71 109.41
CA GLY A 104 20.61 -50.46 110.62
C GLY A 104 21.22 -50.27 112.04
N LYS A 105 20.38 -50.31 113.12
CA LYS A 105 20.70 -50.82 114.52
C LYS A 105 19.59 -50.68 115.60
N MET A 106 19.82 -51.36 116.74
CA MET A 106 19.07 -51.49 118.03
C MET A 106 20.10 -51.89 119.16
N PRO A 107 19.81 -52.24 120.46
CA PRO A 107 18.53 -52.51 121.17
C PRO A 107 18.38 -52.08 122.69
N ALA A 108 17.20 -52.37 123.28
CA ALA A 108 16.92 -52.89 124.65
C ALA A 108 17.25 -52.14 125.99
N ALA A 109 16.37 -52.34 126.99
CA ALA A 109 16.52 -52.01 128.43
C ALA A 109 15.67 -52.97 129.32
N THR A 110 15.79 -52.93 130.67
CA THR A 110 15.32 -54.04 131.56
C THR A 110 14.88 -53.65 133.01
N GLN A 111 14.16 -54.57 133.69
CA GLN A 111 13.94 -54.70 135.17
C GLN A 111 12.92 -53.73 135.85
N ARG A 112 12.39 -53.96 137.07
CA ARG A 112 12.75 -54.86 138.21
C ARG A 112 11.52 -55.37 139.02
N VAL A 113 11.71 -56.17 140.09
CA VAL A 113 10.75 -57.18 140.62
C VAL A 113 10.72 -57.29 142.17
N MET A 114 9.51 -57.32 142.77
CA MET A 114 9.08 -57.96 144.06
C MET A 114 9.73 -57.48 145.40
N PRO A 115 9.58 -58.18 146.56
CA PRO A 115 8.49 -58.01 147.55
C PRO A 115 9.06 -57.68 148.97
N GLY A 116 8.49 -57.96 150.16
CA GLY A 116 7.30 -58.68 150.66
C GLY A 116 7.34 -58.84 152.20
N ALA A 117 6.33 -59.44 152.86
CA ALA A 117 6.39 -59.75 154.31
C ALA A 117 5.68 -61.08 154.73
N ALA A 118 6.40 -61.87 155.54
CA ALA A 118 6.04 -62.86 156.58
C ALA A 118 4.81 -63.82 156.49
N ASN A 119 5.15 -65.10 156.74
CA ASN A 119 4.40 -66.19 157.41
C ASN A 119 3.61 -67.26 156.61
N ASP A 120 3.56 -68.45 157.24
CA ASP A 120 2.94 -69.73 156.88
C ASP A 120 3.45 -70.48 155.64
N ILE A 121 4.67 -71.00 155.84
CA ILE A 121 5.47 -71.80 154.92
C ILE A 121 5.08 -73.30 155.03
N SER A 122 4.12 -73.76 154.22
CA SER A 122 4.05 -75.17 153.75
C SER A 122 3.00 -75.39 152.66
N GLU A 123 1.77 -74.91 152.83
CA GLU A 123 0.73 -75.04 151.78
C GLU A 123 0.85 -73.99 150.67
N LEU A 124 1.33 -72.78 151.02
CA LEU A 124 1.53 -71.70 150.05
C LEU A 124 2.52 -72.11 148.94
N VAL A 125 3.53 -72.94 149.26
CA VAL A 125 4.54 -73.41 148.29
C VAL A 125 3.90 -74.25 147.18
N ARG A 126 3.03 -75.22 147.51
CA ARG A 126 2.33 -76.03 146.50
C ARG A 126 1.35 -75.21 145.66
N GLN A 127 0.68 -74.22 146.25
CA GLN A 127 -0.17 -73.32 145.45
C GLN A 127 0.66 -72.37 144.58
N GLN A 128 1.79 -71.84 145.07
CA GLN A 128 2.70 -71.01 144.30
C GLN A 128 3.34 -71.79 143.16
N GLU A 129 3.82 -73.02 143.36
CA GLU A 129 4.33 -73.88 142.30
C GLU A 129 3.28 -74.13 141.21
N LYS A 130 2.03 -74.40 141.59
CA LYS A 130 0.93 -74.62 140.64
C LYS A 130 0.51 -73.33 139.92
N GLN A 131 0.48 -72.18 140.62
CA GLN A 131 0.21 -70.88 140.00
C GLN A 131 1.37 -70.38 139.14
N GLU A 132 2.62 -70.65 139.50
CA GLU A 132 3.80 -70.35 138.68
C GLU A 132 3.85 -71.25 137.46
N ALA A 133 3.57 -72.55 137.59
CA ALA A 133 3.45 -73.44 136.43
C ALA A 133 2.34 -72.97 135.49
N ALA A 134 1.18 -72.57 136.02
CA ALA A 134 0.09 -72.00 135.23
C ALA A 134 0.45 -70.64 134.58
N ARG A 135 1.13 -69.75 135.31
CA ARG A 135 1.61 -68.45 134.77
C ARG A 135 2.72 -68.62 133.74
N LYS A 136 3.65 -69.57 133.93
CA LYS A 136 4.69 -69.92 132.96
C LYS A 136 4.08 -70.55 131.71
N ALA A 137 3.11 -71.46 131.85
CA ALA A 137 2.36 -72.02 130.73
C ALA A 137 1.53 -70.95 129.98
N ALA A 138 0.87 -70.04 130.70
CA ALA A 138 0.12 -68.94 130.10
C ALA A 138 1.03 -67.91 129.41
N ALA A 139 2.19 -67.60 129.99
CA ALA A 139 3.20 -66.74 129.36
C ALA A 139 3.75 -67.39 128.08
N VAL A 140 4.16 -68.66 128.13
CA VAL A 140 4.60 -69.42 126.94
C VAL A 140 3.49 -69.49 125.88
N ALA A 141 2.22 -69.65 126.26
CA ALA A 141 1.10 -69.62 125.33
C ALA A 141 0.87 -68.22 124.72
N GLN A 142 0.99 -67.14 125.50
CA GLN A 142 0.88 -65.77 125.00
C GLN A 142 2.07 -65.38 124.11
N ASP A 143 3.29 -65.78 124.44
CA ASP A 143 4.48 -65.52 123.64
C ASP A 143 4.46 -66.34 122.34
N ALA A 144 4.00 -67.60 122.38
CA ALA A 144 3.76 -68.39 121.17
C ALA A 144 2.65 -67.78 120.29
N ALA A 145 1.56 -67.26 120.88
CA ALA A 145 0.49 -66.58 120.16
C ALA A 145 0.99 -65.25 119.54
N ARG A 146 1.76 -64.45 120.29
CA ARG A 146 2.38 -63.21 119.81
C ARG A 146 3.43 -63.45 118.73
N ALA A 147 4.23 -64.51 118.84
CA ALA A 147 5.19 -64.91 117.82
C ALA A 147 4.48 -65.32 116.52
N LYS A 148 3.43 -66.15 116.61
CA LYS A 148 2.61 -66.53 115.45
C LYS A 148 1.93 -65.31 114.82
N ALA A 149 1.31 -64.44 115.61
CA ALA A 149 0.68 -63.22 115.12
C ALA A 149 1.69 -62.26 114.44
N LYS A 150 2.92 -62.15 114.96
CA LYS A 150 3.99 -61.38 114.31
C LYS A 150 4.43 -61.99 112.99
N VAL A 151 4.70 -63.30 112.95
CA VAL A 151 5.10 -63.99 111.70
C VAL A 151 3.97 -63.92 110.65
N GLU A 152 2.71 -64.09 111.06
CA GLU A 152 1.56 -63.97 110.16
C GLU A 152 1.42 -62.53 109.64
N ALA A 153 1.50 -61.52 110.51
CA ALA A 153 1.47 -60.10 110.11
C ALA A 153 2.65 -59.72 109.20
N GLU A 154 3.88 -60.17 109.49
CA GLU A 154 5.05 -59.95 108.64
C GLU A 154 4.93 -60.67 107.29
N SER A 155 4.36 -61.89 107.26
CA SER A 155 4.12 -62.61 106.00
C SER A 155 3.06 -61.93 105.13
N ARG A 156 1.97 -61.43 105.74
CA ARG A 156 0.94 -60.65 105.05
C ARG A 156 1.48 -59.32 104.57
N ALA A 157 2.24 -58.59 105.39
CA ALA A 157 2.87 -57.33 104.99
C ALA A 157 3.86 -57.53 103.83
N LYS A 158 4.64 -58.63 103.82
CA LYS A 158 5.54 -58.96 102.71
C LYS A 158 4.79 -59.32 101.43
N LEU A 159 3.77 -60.19 101.51
CA LEU A 159 2.94 -60.56 100.35
C LEU A 159 2.14 -59.38 99.81
N GLU A 160 1.64 -58.50 100.68
CA GLU A 160 0.92 -57.29 100.27
C GLU A 160 1.87 -56.25 99.65
N ALA A 161 3.07 -56.06 100.21
CA ALA A 161 4.09 -55.20 99.61
C ALA A 161 4.57 -55.74 98.25
N GLU A 162 4.76 -57.05 98.11
CA GLU A 162 5.14 -57.69 96.84
C GLU A 162 4.00 -57.61 95.79
N ALA A 163 2.75 -57.80 96.21
CA ALA A 163 1.59 -57.64 95.34
C ALA A 163 1.40 -56.18 94.89
N ARG A 164 1.59 -55.20 95.78
CA ARG A 164 1.58 -53.77 95.44
C ARG A 164 2.71 -53.41 94.48
N ALA A 165 3.94 -53.85 94.75
CA ALA A 165 5.10 -53.60 93.88
C ALA A 165 4.91 -54.21 92.47
N LYS A 166 4.36 -55.43 92.37
CA LYS A 166 4.02 -56.06 91.08
C LYS A 166 2.90 -55.31 90.36
N ALA A 167 1.84 -54.91 91.05
CA ALA A 167 0.75 -54.15 90.46
C ALA A 167 1.16 -52.73 90.02
N GLU A 168 2.08 -52.09 90.72
CA GLU A 168 2.67 -50.80 90.33
C GLU A 168 3.60 -50.94 89.13
N ALA A 169 4.47 -51.96 89.10
CA ALA A 169 5.32 -52.27 87.95
C ALA A 169 4.50 -52.63 86.70
N GLU A 170 3.43 -53.41 86.85
CA GLU A 170 2.52 -53.76 85.76
C GLU A 170 1.77 -52.53 85.23
N LYS A 171 1.26 -51.65 86.11
CA LYS A 171 0.65 -50.37 85.71
C LYS A 171 1.63 -49.46 84.98
N GLN A 172 2.86 -49.33 85.46
CA GLN A 172 3.90 -48.54 84.80
C GLN A 172 4.27 -49.12 83.43
N ALA A 173 4.36 -50.45 83.30
CA ALA A 173 4.60 -51.12 82.02
C ALA A 173 3.44 -50.90 81.03
N MET A 174 2.19 -51.00 81.48
CA MET A 174 1.02 -50.70 80.65
C MET A 174 0.96 -49.22 80.25
N GLU A 175 1.25 -48.29 81.17
CA GLU A 175 1.26 -46.85 80.87
C GLU A 175 2.38 -46.48 79.90
N GLN A 176 3.59 -47.02 80.06
CA GLN A 176 4.67 -46.84 79.10
C GLN A 176 4.32 -47.41 77.71
N ALA A 177 3.70 -48.60 77.66
CA ALA A 177 3.24 -49.19 76.41
C ALA A 177 2.11 -48.38 75.74
N GLN A 178 1.22 -47.77 76.52
CA GLN A 178 0.18 -46.87 76.01
C GLN A 178 0.78 -45.55 75.48
N ARG A 179 1.67 -44.89 76.24
CA ARG A 179 2.37 -43.68 75.80
C ARG A 179 3.23 -43.93 74.55
N ALA A 180 3.88 -45.09 74.44
CA ALA A 180 4.64 -45.48 73.25
C ALA A 180 3.74 -45.68 72.02
N LYS A 181 2.59 -46.33 72.19
CA LYS A 181 1.58 -46.49 71.12
C LYS A 181 1.05 -45.13 70.68
N GLU A 182 0.59 -44.31 71.61
CA GLU A 182 0.04 -42.98 71.32
C GLU A 182 1.08 -42.05 70.67
N ALA A 183 2.34 -42.08 71.11
CA ALA A 183 3.43 -41.37 70.44
C ALA A 183 3.65 -41.86 68.99
N SER A 184 3.57 -43.18 68.76
CA SER A 184 3.70 -43.75 67.41
C SER A 184 2.51 -43.43 66.49
N GLU A 185 1.30 -43.34 67.05
CA GLU A 185 0.07 -42.99 66.32
C GLU A 185 0.04 -41.49 66.01
N ARG A 186 0.43 -40.63 66.95
CA ARG A 186 0.61 -39.18 66.71
C ARG A 186 1.68 -38.92 65.65
N ALA A 187 2.83 -39.61 65.69
CA ALA A 187 3.87 -39.48 64.68
C ALA A 187 3.40 -39.93 63.28
N LYS A 188 2.62 -41.02 63.19
CA LYS A 188 2.00 -41.46 61.93
C LYS A 188 0.97 -40.45 61.41
N ALA A 189 0.09 -39.96 62.29
CA ALA A 189 -0.92 -38.97 61.93
C ALA A 189 -0.29 -37.64 61.47
N GLU A 190 0.80 -37.19 62.09
CA GLU A 190 1.52 -35.98 61.68
C GLU A 190 2.22 -36.16 60.33
N LEU A 191 2.82 -37.33 60.06
CA LEU A 191 3.39 -37.65 58.74
C LEU A 191 2.30 -37.75 57.67
N GLU A 192 1.17 -38.39 57.96
CA GLU A 192 0.04 -38.50 57.03
C GLU A 192 -0.60 -37.14 56.75
N ALA A 193 -0.70 -36.26 57.76
CA ALA A 193 -1.15 -34.88 57.60
C ALA A 193 -0.19 -34.07 56.71
N LYS A 194 1.13 -34.13 56.96
CA LYS A 194 2.14 -33.46 56.12
C LYS A 194 2.13 -33.95 54.68
N MET A 195 1.98 -35.27 54.46
CA MET A 195 1.86 -35.83 53.11
C MET A 195 0.57 -35.40 52.41
N ARG A 196 -0.57 -35.28 53.13
CA ARG A 196 -1.81 -34.71 52.55
C ARG A 196 -1.68 -33.23 52.25
N GLU A 197 -1.04 -32.44 53.10
CA GLU A 197 -0.80 -31.02 52.87
C GLU A 197 0.13 -30.80 51.66
N GLU A 198 1.22 -31.56 51.55
CA GLU A 198 2.14 -31.48 50.41
C GLU A 198 1.45 -31.93 49.10
N ALA A 199 0.65 -33.00 49.14
CA ALA A 199 -0.15 -33.45 48.00
C ALA A 199 -1.19 -32.40 47.58
N ALA A 200 -1.90 -31.78 48.53
CA ALA A 200 -2.85 -30.71 48.26
C ALA A 200 -2.14 -29.47 47.68
N ARG A 201 -0.97 -29.09 48.21
CA ARG A 201 -0.15 -27.97 47.71
C ARG A 201 0.38 -28.23 46.30
N LYS A 202 0.80 -29.45 45.99
CA LYS A 202 1.20 -29.88 44.64
C LYS A 202 0.01 -29.88 43.67
N ALA A 203 -1.15 -30.38 44.09
CA ALA A 203 -2.38 -30.34 43.28
C ALA A 203 -2.84 -28.90 43.00
N ALA A 204 -2.81 -28.02 43.99
CA ALA A 204 -3.13 -26.60 43.83
C ALA A 204 -2.13 -25.88 42.89
N ALA A 205 -0.83 -26.16 43.01
CA ALA A 205 0.19 -25.62 42.11
C ALA A 205 0.00 -26.10 40.66
N ALA A 206 -0.29 -27.39 40.45
CA ALA A 206 -0.57 -27.95 39.13
C ALA A 206 -1.86 -27.36 38.52
N ALA A 207 -2.92 -27.18 39.31
CA ALA A 207 -4.15 -26.55 38.87
C ALA A 207 -3.94 -25.06 38.49
N ALA A 208 -3.15 -24.32 39.28
CA ALA A 208 -2.80 -22.94 38.98
C ALA A 208 -1.95 -22.82 37.69
N GLN A 209 -1.02 -23.75 37.45
CA GLN A 209 -0.24 -23.81 36.21
C GLN A 209 -1.11 -24.17 35.00
N ALA A 210 -2.03 -25.14 35.13
CA ALA A 210 -2.97 -25.48 34.05
C ALA A 210 -3.88 -24.29 33.71
N ALA A 211 -4.40 -23.58 34.73
CA ALA A 211 -5.23 -22.39 34.54
C ALA A 211 -4.45 -21.23 33.90
N SER A 212 -3.16 -21.05 34.22
CA SER A 212 -2.34 -20.01 33.59
C SER A 212 -2.02 -20.34 32.12
N GLN A 213 -1.74 -21.60 31.79
CA GLN A 213 -1.56 -22.06 30.41
C GLN A 213 -2.84 -21.94 29.58
N GLN A 214 -4.00 -22.28 30.15
CA GLN A 214 -5.29 -22.07 29.49
C GLN A 214 -5.59 -20.59 29.23
N LYS A 215 -5.26 -19.69 30.17
CA LYS A 215 -5.38 -18.25 29.96
C LYS A 215 -4.43 -17.74 28.87
N GLN A 216 -3.16 -18.15 28.90
CA GLN A 216 -2.17 -17.75 27.89
C GLN A 216 -2.55 -18.23 26.48
N THR A 217 -3.01 -19.47 26.33
CA THR A 217 -3.44 -20.01 25.03
C THR A 217 -4.75 -19.39 24.53
N ALA A 218 -5.69 -19.05 25.42
CA ALA A 218 -6.88 -18.28 25.06
C ALA A 218 -6.54 -16.84 24.64
N GLU A 219 -5.63 -16.17 25.37
CA GLU A 219 -5.17 -14.80 25.07
C GLU A 219 -4.35 -14.73 23.77
N GLN A 220 -3.50 -15.73 23.49
CA GLN A 220 -2.78 -15.86 22.23
C GLN A 220 -3.76 -16.03 21.06
N LYS A 221 -4.73 -16.94 21.16
CA LYS A 221 -5.76 -17.12 20.13
C LYS A 221 -6.60 -15.87 19.90
N ALA A 222 -6.97 -15.15 20.97
CA ALA A 222 -7.70 -13.89 20.85
C ALA A 222 -6.87 -12.80 20.13
N LYS A 223 -5.57 -12.71 20.42
CA LYS A 223 -4.64 -11.78 19.74
C LYS A 223 -4.43 -12.16 18.28
N GLU A 224 -4.22 -13.44 17.98
CA GLU A 224 -4.11 -13.95 16.60
C GLU A 224 -5.40 -13.69 15.80
N GLU A 225 -6.57 -13.89 16.41
CA GLU A 225 -7.85 -13.59 15.75
C GLU A 225 -8.05 -12.08 15.55
N GLU A 226 -7.67 -11.24 16.51
CA GLU A 226 -7.72 -9.78 16.37
C GLU A 226 -6.75 -9.26 15.29
N GLU A 227 -5.54 -9.81 15.22
CA GLU A 227 -4.57 -9.51 14.16
C GLU A 227 -5.04 -10.01 12.79
N GLN A 228 -5.62 -11.20 12.70
CA GLN A 228 -6.24 -11.70 11.46
C GLN A 228 -7.42 -10.83 11.02
N ARG A 229 -8.27 -10.38 11.95
CA ARG A 229 -9.37 -9.43 11.67
C ARG A 229 -8.83 -8.09 11.17
N LYS A 230 -7.82 -7.51 11.83
CA LYS A 230 -7.15 -6.27 11.37
C LYS A 230 -6.49 -6.43 10.00
N PHE A 231 -5.84 -7.57 9.74
CA PHE A 231 -5.24 -7.84 8.45
C PHE A 231 -6.28 -8.04 7.34
N ALA A 232 -7.38 -8.73 7.63
CA ALA A 232 -8.52 -8.86 6.72
C ALA A 232 -9.18 -7.50 6.43
N GLU A 233 -9.39 -6.66 7.46
CA GLU A 233 -9.92 -5.30 7.30
C GLU A 233 -8.98 -4.42 6.47
N MET A 234 -7.67 -4.45 6.75
CA MET A 234 -6.67 -3.74 5.95
C MET A 234 -6.65 -4.21 4.48
N ARG A 235 -6.81 -5.51 4.22
CA ARG A 235 -6.94 -6.04 2.85
C ARG A 235 -8.22 -5.57 2.17
N VAL A 236 -9.37 -5.61 2.86
CA VAL A 236 -10.65 -5.11 2.33
C VAL A 236 -10.58 -3.60 2.07
N ARG A 237 -9.92 -2.83 2.94
CA ARG A 237 -9.70 -1.38 2.75
C ARG A 237 -8.80 -1.11 1.55
N ALA A 238 -7.65 -1.79 1.45
CA ALA A 238 -6.74 -1.66 0.32
C ALA A 238 -7.39 -2.09 -1.02
N GLU A 239 -8.22 -3.14 -1.01
CA GLU A 239 -8.95 -3.58 -2.20
C GLU A 239 -10.04 -2.57 -2.61
N LYS A 240 -10.78 -2.01 -1.65
CA LYS A 240 -11.76 -0.93 -1.91
C LYS A 240 -11.09 0.32 -2.45
N GLU A 241 -9.95 0.72 -1.88
CA GLU A 241 -9.18 1.88 -2.33
C GLU A 241 -8.59 1.66 -3.73
N ALA A 242 -8.01 0.49 -3.99
CA ALA A 242 -7.53 0.11 -5.32
C ALA A 242 -8.65 0.07 -6.37
N LYS A 243 -9.84 -0.46 -6.03
CA LYS A 243 -11.02 -0.45 -6.91
C LYS A 243 -11.54 0.96 -7.17
N ALA A 244 -11.66 1.81 -6.15
CA ALA A 244 -12.08 3.20 -6.30
C ALA A 244 -11.10 4.01 -7.16
N LEU A 245 -9.79 3.79 -6.99
CA LEU A 245 -8.75 4.47 -7.77
C LEU A 245 -8.73 3.97 -9.22
N ALA A 246 -8.93 2.66 -9.45
CA ALA A 246 -9.08 2.09 -10.80
C ALA A 246 -10.34 2.62 -11.51
N GLU A 247 -11.48 2.70 -10.81
CA GLU A 247 -12.71 3.24 -11.37
C GLU A 247 -12.61 4.74 -11.67
N ALA A 248 -12.00 5.53 -10.77
CA ALA A 248 -11.74 6.95 -10.99
C ALA A 248 -10.85 7.18 -12.22
N ARG A 249 -9.80 6.35 -12.41
CA ARG A 249 -8.96 6.39 -13.61
C ARG A 249 -9.73 6.02 -14.87
N ALA A 250 -10.51 4.93 -14.85
CA ALA A 250 -11.32 4.51 -16.00
C ALA A 250 -12.35 5.57 -16.41
N ARG A 251 -12.99 6.24 -15.44
CA ARG A 251 -13.90 7.36 -15.71
C ARG A 251 -13.16 8.57 -16.30
N ALA A 252 -12.02 8.96 -15.74
CA ALA A 252 -11.22 10.08 -16.25
C ALA A 252 -10.66 9.82 -17.66
N GLU A 253 -10.24 8.59 -17.95
CA GLU A 253 -9.78 8.17 -19.27
C GLU A 253 -10.93 8.16 -20.30
N ALA A 254 -12.10 7.65 -19.92
CA ALA A 254 -13.29 7.69 -20.77
C ALA A 254 -13.76 9.13 -21.07
N GLU A 255 -13.74 10.02 -20.08
CA GLU A 255 -14.07 11.45 -20.26
C GLU A 255 -13.05 12.16 -21.16
N ALA A 256 -11.74 11.92 -20.94
CA ALA A 256 -10.69 12.45 -21.80
C ALA A 256 -10.80 11.95 -23.24
N ALA A 257 -11.12 10.67 -23.45
CA ALA A 257 -11.36 10.09 -24.77
C ALA A 257 -12.60 10.68 -25.46
N ALA A 258 -13.69 10.91 -24.71
CA ALA A 258 -14.90 11.56 -25.22
C ALA A 258 -14.62 13.01 -25.65
N LEU A 259 -13.89 13.77 -24.84
CA LEU A 259 -13.48 15.15 -25.17
C LEU A 259 -12.52 15.20 -26.37
N ALA A 260 -11.58 14.25 -26.47
CA ALA A 260 -10.68 14.15 -27.62
C ALA A 260 -11.45 13.83 -28.91
N LYS A 261 -12.41 12.90 -28.86
CA LYS A 261 -13.27 12.56 -30.00
C LYS A 261 -14.14 13.76 -30.42
N ALA A 262 -14.78 14.45 -29.46
CA ALA A 262 -15.59 15.63 -29.75
C ALA A 262 -14.76 16.77 -30.40
N ARG A 263 -13.51 16.96 -29.98
CA ARG A 263 -12.59 17.92 -30.62
C ARG A 263 -12.21 17.49 -32.04
N ALA A 264 -11.90 16.21 -32.27
CA ALA A 264 -11.57 15.70 -33.58
C ALA A 264 -12.76 15.80 -34.57
N GLU A 265 -13.98 15.52 -34.10
CA GLU A 265 -15.21 15.68 -34.89
C GLU A 265 -15.50 17.16 -35.20
N ALA A 266 -15.32 18.06 -34.23
CA ALA A 266 -15.46 19.50 -34.43
C ALA A 266 -14.41 20.06 -35.42
N GLU A 267 -13.14 19.62 -35.32
CA GLU A 267 -12.08 20.02 -36.25
C GLU A 267 -12.32 19.48 -37.67
N ALA A 268 -12.79 18.23 -37.80
CA ALA A 268 -13.17 17.64 -39.08
C ALA A 268 -14.37 18.38 -39.71
N ALA A 269 -15.37 18.74 -38.92
CA ALA A 269 -16.51 19.54 -39.37
C ALA A 269 -16.08 20.95 -39.82
N ALA A 270 -15.22 21.63 -39.06
CA ALA A 270 -14.68 22.94 -39.41
C ALA A 270 -13.84 22.90 -40.69
N LYS A 271 -12.98 21.88 -40.85
CA LYS A 271 -12.20 21.64 -42.09
C LYS A 271 -13.11 21.38 -43.29
N LYS A 272 -14.19 20.59 -43.11
CA LYS A 272 -15.16 20.34 -44.17
C LYS A 272 -15.90 21.62 -44.58
N GLN A 273 -16.38 22.41 -43.62
CA GLN A 273 -17.04 23.70 -43.91
C GLN A 273 -16.09 24.70 -44.60
N ALA A 274 -14.81 24.75 -44.20
CA ALA A 274 -13.80 25.58 -44.88
C ALA A 274 -13.52 25.10 -46.31
N ALA A 275 -13.45 23.79 -46.54
CA ALA A 275 -13.30 23.22 -47.88
C ALA A 275 -14.54 23.45 -48.77
N GLU A 276 -15.74 23.37 -48.20
CA GLU A 276 -16.99 23.66 -48.91
C GLU A 276 -17.11 25.16 -49.24
N ALA A 277 -16.76 26.05 -48.31
CA ALA A 277 -16.74 27.50 -48.54
C ALA A 277 -15.72 27.92 -49.60
N THR A 278 -14.50 27.39 -49.57
CA THR A 278 -13.46 27.68 -50.58
C THR A 278 -13.82 27.12 -51.96
N ASN A 279 -14.44 25.93 -52.03
CA ASN A 279 -14.95 25.38 -53.29
C ASN A 279 -16.14 26.21 -53.83
N ALA A 280 -17.07 26.64 -52.97
CA ALA A 280 -18.17 27.53 -53.36
C ALA A 280 -17.65 28.89 -53.87
N GLU A 281 -16.66 29.48 -53.21
CA GLU A 281 -16.02 30.72 -53.67
C GLU A 281 -15.32 30.53 -55.03
N ALA A 282 -14.62 29.41 -55.23
CA ALA A 282 -13.99 29.07 -56.50
C ALA A 282 -15.02 28.88 -57.62
N GLN A 283 -16.15 28.22 -57.36
CA GLN A 283 -17.24 28.05 -58.32
C GLN A 283 -17.93 29.37 -58.65
N LEU A 284 -18.15 30.25 -57.67
CA LEU A 284 -18.70 31.59 -57.91
C LEU A 284 -17.74 32.43 -58.75
N LYS A 285 -16.43 32.42 -58.46
CA LYS A 285 -15.41 33.10 -59.28
C LYS A 285 -15.34 32.53 -60.70
N ALA A 286 -15.45 31.22 -60.87
CA ALA A 286 -15.48 30.58 -62.19
C ALA A 286 -16.71 31.01 -63.00
N ARG A 287 -17.92 30.96 -62.40
CA ARG A 287 -19.15 31.41 -63.04
C ARG A 287 -19.13 32.89 -63.39
N LEU A 288 -18.70 33.76 -62.47
CA LEU A 288 -18.59 35.20 -62.75
C LEU A 288 -17.57 35.48 -63.86
N LYS A 289 -16.46 34.73 -63.91
CA LYS A 289 -15.49 34.86 -65.00
C LYS A 289 -16.08 34.42 -66.34
N GLU A 290 -16.80 33.30 -66.39
CA GLU A 290 -17.47 32.80 -67.59
C GLU A 290 -18.59 33.75 -68.06
N GLU A 291 -19.39 34.29 -67.14
CA GLU A 291 -20.42 35.30 -67.41
C GLU A 291 -19.81 36.62 -67.94
N ILE A 292 -18.69 37.07 -67.37
CA ILE A 292 -17.97 38.26 -67.86
C ILE A 292 -17.36 37.99 -69.25
N GLU A 293 -16.71 36.84 -69.46
CA GLU A 293 -16.10 36.50 -70.76
C GLU A 293 -17.15 36.31 -71.87
N THR A 294 -18.29 35.67 -71.57
CA THR A 294 -19.39 35.52 -72.53
C THR A 294 -20.07 36.85 -72.82
N ARG A 295 -20.27 37.70 -71.81
CA ARG A 295 -20.81 39.05 -71.99
C ARG A 295 -19.89 39.95 -72.81
N ILE A 296 -18.59 40.01 -72.49
CA ILE A 296 -17.60 40.79 -73.26
C ILE A 296 -17.53 40.28 -74.70
N ARG A 297 -17.57 38.96 -74.91
CA ARG A 297 -17.59 38.38 -76.26
C ARG A 297 -18.85 38.78 -77.02
N GLY A 298 -20.03 38.67 -76.40
CA GLY A 298 -21.29 39.10 -77.01
C GLY A 298 -21.31 40.59 -77.35
N GLU A 299 -20.96 41.46 -76.39
CA GLU A 299 -20.88 42.91 -76.61
C GLU A 299 -19.86 43.26 -77.73
N MET A 300 -18.73 42.54 -77.83
CA MET A 300 -17.74 42.74 -78.90
C MET A 300 -18.22 42.19 -80.25
N GLU A 301 -18.87 41.03 -80.30
CA GLU A 301 -19.44 40.45 -81.52
C GLU A 301 -20.58 41.33 -82.06
N ASP A 302 -21.44 41.87 -81.19
CA ASP A 302 -22.50 42.80 -81.56
C ASP A 302 -21.94 44.14 -82.06
N LEU A 303 -20.92 44.71 -81.39
CA LEU A 303 -20.25 45.93 -81.86
C LEU A 303 -19.61 45.73 -83.24
N LEU A 304 -18.85 44.64 -83.44
CA LEU A 304 -18.23 44.33 -84.73
C LEU A 304 -19.26 44.05 -85.82
N ARG A 305 -20.35 43.33 -85.52
CA ARG A 305 -21.45 43.10 -86.45
C ARG A 305 -22.10 44.43 -86.87
N ASN A 306 -22.45 45.28 -85.90
CA ASN A 306 -23.06 46.58 -86.17
C ASN A 306 -22.14 47.47 -87.02
N GLU A 307 -20.83 47.53 -86.70
CA GLU A 307 -19.86 48.31 -87.47
C GLU A 307 -19.67 47.78 -88.89
N ILE A 308 -19.66 46.46 -89.09
CA ILE A 308 -19.60 45.83 -90.42
C ILE A 308 -20.90 46.08 -91.20
N GLU A 309 -22.07 45.93 -90.58
CA GLU A 309 -23.37 46.19 -91.22
C GLU A 309 -23.58 47.67 -91.56
N GLU A 310 -23.06 48.59 -90.74
CA GLU A 310 -23.06 50.03 -91.02
C GLU A 310 -22.10 50.37 -92.17
N LYS A 311 -20.84 49.93 -92.11
CA LYS A 311 -19.87 50.08 -93.21
C LYS A 311 -20.35 49.47 -94.52
N THR A 312 -21.02 48.31 -94.47
CA THR A 312 -21.58 47.66 -95.66
C THR A 312 -22.76 48.47 -96.22
N ARG A 313 -23.65 48.98 -95.36
CA ARG A 313 -24.76 49.87 -95.78
C ARG A 313 -24.24 51.16 -96.40
N ASP A 314 -23.24 51.78 -95.81
CA ASP A 314 -22.67 53.04 -96.32
C ASP A 314 -21.83 52.85 -97.58
N SER A 315 -21.07 51.75 -97.68
CA SER A 315 -20.39 51.37 -98.92
C SER A 315 -21.38 51.08 -100.05
N MET A 316 -22.48 50.37 -99.77
CA MET A 316 -23.55 50.11 -100.73
C MET A 316 -24.29 51.40 -101.14
N ARG A 317 -24.60 52.29 -100.20
CA ARG A 317 -25.15 53.63 -100.49
C ARG A 317 -24.21 54.45 -101.38
N ALA A 318 -22.91 54.42 -101.10
CA ALA A 318 -21.91 55.12 -101.91
C ALA A 318 -21.83 54.55 -103.33
N GLN A 319 -21.85 53.22 -103.49
CA GLN A 319 -21.91 52.56 -104.79
C GLN A 319 -23.19 52.93 -105.56
N ILE A 320 -24.37 52.85 -104.94
CA ILE A 320 -25.65 53.23 -105.57
C ILE A 320 -25.63 54.71 -106.01
N LEU A 321 -25.07 55.61 -105.21
CA LEU A 321 -24.93 57.03 -105.55
C LEU A 321 -23.89 57.30 -106.65
N GLU A 322 -22.89 56.43 -106.82
CA GLU A 322 -21.86 56.52 -107.86
C GLU A 322 -22.38 55.95 -109.18
N GLU A 323 -23.02 54.78 -109.14
CA GLU A 323 -23.74 54.18 -110.26
C GLU A 323 -24.86 55.11 -110.79
N ALA A 324 -25.66 55.71 -109.89
CA ALA A 324 -26.67 56.69 -110.29
C ALA A 324 -26.07 57.95 -110.96
N LYS A 325 -24.88 58.40 -110.53
CA LYS A 325 -24.16 59.50 -111.18
C LYS A 325 -23.59 59.10 -112.54
N LEU A 326 -23.07 57.88 -112.67
CA LEU A 326 -22.60 57.34 -113.94
C LEU A 326 -23.75 57.18 -114.94
N ALA A 327 -24.89 56.64 -114.50
CA ALA A 327 -26.10 56.51 -115.31
C ALA A 327 -26.64 57.88 -115.75
N ALA A 328 -26.77 58.84 -114.83
CA ALA A 328 -27.20 60.21 -115.15
C ALA A 328 -26.21 60.93 -116.10
N ARG A 329 -24.91 60.69 -115.95
CA ARG A 329 -23.89 61.21 -116.87
C ARG A 329 -23.98 60.56 -118.25
N ALA A 330 -24.17 59.24 -118.32
CA ALA A 330 -24.34 58.53 -119.58
C ALA A 330 -25.59 59.00 -120.33
N GLU A 331 -26.71 59.20 -119.63
CA GLU A 331 -27.94 59.75 -120.22
C GLU A 331 -27.75 61.20 -120.73
N LEU A 332 -27.00 62.03 -119.99
CA LEU A 332 -26.64 63.38 -120.45
C LEU A 332 -25.71 63.35 -121.66
N ASP A 333 -24.69 62.49 -121.66
CA ASP A 333 -23.75 62.34 -122.78
C ASP A 333 -24.47 61.76 -124.02
N GLU A 334 -25.45 60.87 -123.86
CA GLU A 334 -26.32 60.36 -124.93
C GLU A 334 -27.25 61.44 -125.49
N ARG A 335 -27.90 62.23 -124.62
CA ARG A 335 -28.71 63.40 -125.03
C ARG A 335 -27.86 64.43 -125.79
N VAL A 336 -26.64 64.73 -125.32
CA VAL A 336 -25.71 65.64 -126.01
C VAL A 336 -25.23 65.06 -127.34
N GLN A 337 -25.05 63.73 -127.46
CA GLN A 337 -24.74 63.09 -128.74
C GLN A 337 -25.93 63.20 -129.70
N ALA A 338 -27.15 62.89 -129.27
CA ALA A 338 -28.36 63.04 -130.09
C ALA A 338 -28.61 64.51 -130.53
N GLU A 339 -28.38 65.48 -129.64
CA GLU A 339 -28.42 66.91 -129.98
C GLU A 339 -27.34 67.28 -131.00
N ARG A 340 -26.11 66.76 -130.85
CA ARG A 340 -25.04 66.97 -131.83
C ARG A 340 -25.31 66.32 -133.19
N GLU A 341 -25.85 65.11 -133.22
CA GLU A 341 -26.23 64.42 -134.46
C GLU A 341 -27.36 65.14 -135.18
N THR A 342 -28.39 65.59 -134.44
CA THR A 342 -29.49 66.38 -135.03
C THR A 342 -29.02 67.75 -135.52
N LEU A 343 -28.16 68.46 -134.78
CA LEU A 343 -27.53 69.69 -135.23
C LEU A 343 -26.63 69.47 -136.46
N HIS A 344 -25.80 68.43 -136.48
CA HIS A 344 -24.92 68.13 -137.60
C HIS A 344 -25.71 67.71 -138.85
N LYS A 345 -26.81 66.96 -138.68
CA LYS A 345 -27.73 66.64 -139.77
C LYS A 345 -28.38 67.91 -140.32
N ALA A 346 -28.87 68.80 -139.46
CA ALA A 346 -29.45 70.08 -139.86
C ALA A 346 -28.40 70.99 -140.55
N GLU A 347 -27.15 70.99 -140.10
CA GLU A 347 -26.04 71.70 -140.73
C GLU A 347 -25.72 71.14 -142.13
N MET A 348 -25.68 69.81 -142.28
CA MET A 348 -25.47 69.15 -143.58
C MET A 348 -26.64 69.36 -144.55
N GLU A 349 -27.89 69.34 -144.06
CA GLU A 349 -29.07 69.72 -144.86
C GLU A 349 -29.05 71.20 -145.26
N ALA A 350 -28.68 72.11 -144.34
CA ALA A 350 -28.50 73.52 -144.65
C ALA A 350 -27.36 73.76 -145.67
N ARG A 351 -26.23 73.06 -145.54
CA ARG A 351 -25.09 73.16 -146.44
C ARG A 351 -25.42 72.63 -147.84
N THR A 352 -26.03 71.44 -147.93
CA THR A 352 -26.45 70.88 -149.22
C THR A 352 -27.52 71.72 -149.89
N LYS A 353 -28.44 72.34 -149.13
CA LYS A 353 -29.38 73.32 -149.67
C LYS A 353 -28.69 74.59 -150.16
N ALA A 354 -27.76 75.16 -149.39
CA ALA A 354 -27.00 76.35 -149.80
C ALA A 354 -26.12 76.08 -151.04
N GLU A 355 -25.53 74.88 -151.14
CA GLU A 355 -24.77 74.43 -152.31
C GLU A 355 -25.69 74.22 -153.53
N ALA A 356 -26.88 73.65 -153.34
CA ALA A 356 -27.88 73.54 -154.39
C ALA A 356 -28.34 74.92 -154.90
N GLU A 357 -28.66 75.86 -153.99
CA GLU A 357 -29.02 77.25 -154.35
C GLU A 357 -27.86 77.99 -155.04
N ALA A 358 -26.60 77.72 -154.68
CA ALA A 358 -25.43 78.30 -155.34
C ALA A 358 -25.19 77.68 -156.74
N ASN A 359 -25.38 76.37 -156.88
CA ASN A 359 -25.31 75.68 -158.16
C ASN A 359 -26.46 76.08 -159.09
N GLU A 360 -27.65 76.33 -158.56
CA GLU A 360 -28.78 76.88 -159.31
C GLU A 360 -28.48 78.31 -159.78
N LYS A 361 -28.04 79.22 -158.89
CA LYS A 361 -27.64 80.59 -159.26
C LYS A 361 -26.53 80.62 -160.32
N THR A 362 -25.51 79.76 -160.21
CA THR A 362 -24.44 79.69 -161.22
C THR A 362 -24.91 79.03 -162.53
N ALA A 363 -25.87 78.10 -162.49
CA ALA A 363 -26.51 77.57 -163.69
C ALA A 363 -27.42 78.60 -164.38
N GLU A 364 -28.14 79.42 -163.62
CA GLU A 364 -28.90 80.57 -164.13
C GLU A 364 -27.98 81.63 -164.72
N GLU A 365 -26.87 81.97 -164.06
CA GLU A 365 -25.88 82.91 -164.60
C GLU A 365 -25.26 82.37 -165.90
N ARG A 366 -24.95 81.07 -165.98
CA ARG A 366 -24.50 80.41 -167.22
C ARG A 366 -25.56 80.46 -168.32
N LYS A 367 -26.84 80.23 -168.01
CA LYS A 367 -27.96 80.37 -168.97
C LYS A 367 -28.09 81.83 -169.45
N LEU A 368 -27.98 82.81 -168.56
CA LEU A 368 -28.04 84.24 -168.88
C LEU A 368 -26.84 84.66 -169.75
N ARG A 369 -25.62 84.21 -169.45
CA ARG A 369 -24.45 84.43 -170.31
C ARG A 369 -24.61 83.77 -171.67
N ALA A 370 -25.08 82.52 -171.74
CA ALA A 370 -25.33 81.84 -173.00
C ALA A 370 -26.43 82.52 -173.85
N GLN A 371 -27.49 83.05 -173.21
CA GLN A 371 -28.48 83.87 -173.91
C GLN A 371 -27.92 85.22 -174.38
N ALA A 372 -27.07 85.88 -173.58
CA ALA A 372 -26.42 87.12 -173.96
C ALA A 372 -25.44 86.92 -175.13
N GLU A 373 -24.66 85.83 -175.11
CA GLU A 373 -23.76 85.43 -176.19
C GLU A 373 -24.53 85.04 -177.45
N ALA A 374 -25.61 84.25 -177.35
CA ALA A 374 -26.48 83.96 -178.48
C ALA A 374 -27.13 85.23 -179.08
N ARG A 375 -27.51 86.21 -178.25
CA ARG A 375 -27.98 87.53 -178.71
C ARG A 375 -26.87 88.35 -179.37
N ALA A 376 -25.64 88.29 -178.87
CA ALA A 376 -24.50 88.96 -179.49
C ALA A 376 -24.13 88.35 -180.85
N VAL A 377 -24.15 87.02 -180.98
CA VAL A 377 -23.97 86.31 -182.25
C VAL A 377 -25.12 86.62 -183.23
N ALA A 378 -26.36 86.68 -182.75
CA ALA A 378 -27.50 87.09 -183.59
C ALA A 378 -27.38 88.56 -184.05
N ALA A 379 -26.91 89.47 -183.18
CA ALA A 379 -26.71 90.88 -183.52
C ALA A 379 -25.55 91.09 -184.52
N THR A 380 -24.45 90.36 -184.39
CA THR A 380 -23.34 90.41 -185.35
C THR A 380 -23.70 89.77 -186.69
N ALA A 381 -24.51 88.70 -186.71
CA ALA A 381 -25.07 88.13 -187.93
C ALA A 381 -26.08 89.07 -188.62
N ALA A 382 -26.80 89.91 -187.86
CA ALA A 382 -27.74 90.90 -188.40
C ALA A 382 -27.05 92.16 -188.97
N ALA A 383 -25.80 92.45 -188.57
CA ALA A 383 -25.01 93.59 -189.06
C ALA A 383 -24.22 93.28 -190.36
N ALA A 384 -24.34 92.06 -190.90
CA ALA A 384 -23.62 91.58 -192.08
C ALA A 384 -24.54 91.35 -193.31
N LYS A 385 -25.71 92.00 -193.34
CA LYS A 385 -26.68 92.05 -194.43
C LYS A 385 -27.20 93.47 -194.61
#